data_AF-A0A2N7N533-F1
#
_entry.id   AF-A0A2N7N533-F1
#
_cell.length_a   1.000
_cell.length_b   1.000
_cell.length_c   1.000
_cell.angle_alpha   90.00
_cell.angle_beta   90.00
_cell.angle_gamma   90.00
#
_symmetry.space_group_name_H-M   'P 1'
#
loop_
_entity.id
_entity.type
_entity.pdbx_description
1 polymer ?
#
loop_
_entity_poly.entity_id
_entity_poly.type
_entity_poly.pdbx_seq_one_letter_code
_entity_poly.pdbx_strand_id
1 'polypeptide(L)'
;MFTKLQIAKKLSVSKGTVSNLPNFPNKIESDFMGKLAVYHTPEVNAWFLGMINQRGYQYSGDIEKERVVRLGELALHLKRSKSHIYEQVNKGTLPPLVTIGNRASGFLLSEINTKLLECGLNQIE
;
A
#
# COMPACT_ATOMS: atom_id res chain seq x y z
N MET A 1 2.29 10.63 14.18
CA MET A 1 3.08 11.19 13.07
C MET A 1 3.69 10.05 12.28
N PHE A 2 3.91 10.23 10.97
CA PHE A 2 4.70 9.32 10.17
C PHE A 2 6.03 9.94 9.75
N THR A 3 7.09 9.16 9.81
CA THR A 3 8.35 9.45 9.12
C THR A 3 8.25 9.05 7.64
N LYS A 4 9.08 9.66 6.81
CA LYS A 4 9.24 9.26 5.41
C LYS A 4 9.56 7.77 5.23
N LEU A 5 10.25 7.13 6.20
CA LEU A 5 10.52 5.69 6.18
C LEU A 5 9.25 4.86 6.43
N GLN A 6 8.42 5.25 7.38
CA GLN A 6 7.16 4.54 7.66
C GLN A 6 6.21 4.61 6.46
N ILE A 7 6.11 5.77 5.81
CA ILE A 7 5.32 5.93 4.58
C ILE A 7 5.87 5.04 3.47
N ALA A 8 7.19 5.04 3.27
CA ALA A 8 7.85 4.20 2.28
C ALA A 8 7.54 2.70 2.48
N LYS A 9 7.53 2.23 3.74
CA LYS A 9 7.12 0.87 4.09
C LYS A 9 5.62 0.63 3.83
N LYS A 10 4.75 1.53 4.28
CA LYS A 10 3.29 1.42 4.12
C LYS A 10 2.88 1.33 2.64
N LEU A 11 3.55 2.06 1.76
CA LEU A 11 3.26 2.08 0.32
C LEU A 11 4.15 1.12 -0.49
N SER A 12 5.08 0.43 0.17
CA SER A 12 6.12 -0.39 -0.45
C SER A 12 6.84 0.34 -1.60
N VAL A 13 7.36 1.53 -1.34
CA VAL A 13 8.12 2.38 -2.27
C VAL A 13 9.48 2.78 -1.68
N SER A 14 10.37 3.31 -2.52
CA SER A 14 11.57 3.96 -2.04
C SER A 14 11.24 5.27 -1.30
N LYS A 15 12.09 5.68 -0.35
CA LYS A 15 11.96 7.00 0.28
C LYS A 15 11.95 8.12 -0.76
N GLY A 16 12.78 8.05 -1.80
CA GLY A 16 12.83 9.05 -2.87
C GLY A 16 11.49 9.22 -3.60
N THR A 17 10.72 8.14 -3.72
CA THR A 17 9.40 8.14 -4.37
C THR A 17 8.34 8.88 -3.57
N VAL A 18 8.42 8.86 -2.23
CA VAL A 18 7.38 9.47 -1.36
C VAL A 18 7.16 10.95 -1.68
N SER A 19 8.23 11.70 -1.98
CA SER A 19 8.13 13.12 -2.32
C SER A 19 7.55 13.41 -3.70
N ASN A 20 7.44 12.40 -4.56
CA ASN A 20 6.91 12.51 -5.92
C ASN A 20 5.54 11.84 -6.06
N LEU A 21 4.88 11.51 -4.94
CA LEU A 21 3.54 10.95 -4.95
C LEU A 21 2.54 12.06 -5.31
N PRO A 22 1.51 11.76 -6.13
CA PRO A 22 0.56 12.76 -6.56
C PRO A 22 -0.27 13.26 -5.36
N ASN A 23 -0.41 14.58 -5.25
CA ASN A 23 -1.21 15.25 -4.21
C ASN A 23 -0.89 14.77 -2.78
N PHE A 24 0.37 14.42 -2.52
CA PHE A 24 0.79 13.88 -1.23
C PHE A 24 0.78 14.97 -0.14
N PRO A 25 0.41 14.64 1.11
CA PRO A 25 0.40 15.62 2.20
C PRO A 25 1.74 16.33 2.40
N ASN A 26 1.65 17.59 2.80
CA ASN A 26 2.84 18.39 3.11
C ASN A 26 3.56 17.83 4.34
N LYS A 27 4.89 17.94 4.33
CA LYS A 27 5.68 17.67 5.53
C LYS A 27 5.35 18.70 6.61
N ILE A 28 5.47 18.32 7.87
CA ILE A 28 5.40 19.25 8.99
C ILE A 28 6.66 20.11 8.95
N GLU A 29 6.48 21.44 8.90
CA GLU A 29 7.58 22.39 9.03
C GLU A 29 7.82 22.66 10.52
N SER A 30 9.04 22.45 10.98
CA SER A 30 9.42 22.70 12.36
C SER A 30 10.92 22.91 12.48
N ASP A 31 11.30 24.01 13.13
CA ASP A 31 12.70 24.34 13.41
C ASP A 31 13.35 23.35 14.40
N PHE A 32 12.54 22.60 15.16
CA PHE A 32 13.00 21.63 16.16
C PHE A 32 13.27 20.24 15.57
N MET A 33 12.74 19.93 14.38
CA MET A 33 12.81 18.59 13.76
C MET A 33 14.06 18.40 12.88
N GLY A 34 14.89 19.43 12.71
CA GLY A 34 16.11 19.37 11.91
C GLY A 34 15.87 18.88 10.47
N LYS A 35 16.60 17.85 10.03
CA LYS A 35 16.45 17.24 8.70
C LYS A 35 15.38 16.13 8.63
N LEU A 36 14.64 15.88 9.71
CA LEU A 36 13.68 14.78 9.78
C LEU A 36 12.36 15.16 9.08
N ALA A 37 12.08 14.52 7.95
CA ALA A 37 10.80 14.68 7.25
C ALA A 37 9.70 13.83 7.92
N VAL A 38 8.79 14.50 8.63
CA VAL A 38 7.61 13.93 9.27
C VAL A 38 6.31 14.49 8.67
N TYR A 39 5.23 13.72 8.78
CA TYR A 39 3.91 13.99 8.21
C TYR A 39 2.82 13.70 9.25
N HIS A 40 1.70 14.41 9.15
CA HIS A 40 0.54 14.15 10.00
C HIS A 40 -0.08 12.80 9.62
N THR A 41 -0.21 11.91 10.61
CA THR A 41 -0.77 10.56 10.40
C THR A 41 -2.19 10.60 9.82
N PRO A 42 -3.12 11.45 10.32
CA PRO A 42 -4.47 11.53 9.77
C PRO A 42 -4.48 11.93 8.29
N GLU A 43 -3.66 12.89 7.89
CA GLU A 43 -3.58 13.37 6.49
C GLU A 43 -3.05 12.29 5.55
N VAL A 44 -2.00 11.58 5.96
CA VAL A 44 -1.44 10.48 5.15
C VAL A 44 -2.45 9.33 5.02
N ASN A 45 -3.15 8.97 6.09
CA ASN A 45 -4.18 7.93 6.05
C ASN A 45 -5.38 8.36 5.19
N ALA A 46 -5.84 9.60 5.32
CA ALA A 46 -6.93 10.14 4.50
C ALA A 46 -6.53 10.19 3.02
N TRP A 47 -5.31 10.63 2.72
CA TRP A 47 -4.77 10.59 1.35
C TRP A 47 -4.71 9.16 0.81
N PHE A 48 -4.19 8.21 1.59
CA PHE A 48 -4.06 6.82 1.16
C PHE A 48 -5.44 6.19 0.92
N LEU A 49 -6.40 6.44 1.81
CA LEU A 49 -7.79 6.03 1.63
C LEU A 49 -8.40 6.62 0.34
N GLY A 50 -8.14 7.91 0.07
CA GLY A 50 -8.56 8.56 -1.17
C GLY A 50 -8.00 7.86 -2.41
N MET A 51 -6.71 7.50 -2.40
CA MET A 51 -6.09 6.74 -3.49
C MET A 51 -6.69 5.34 -3.67
N ILE A 52 -7.02 4.66 -2.57
CA ILE A 52 -7.65 3.33 -2.61
C ILE A 52 -9.05 3.40 -3.23
N ASN A 53 -9.85 4.40 -2.84
CA ASN A 53 -11.24 4.55 -3.26
C ASN A 53 -11.39 4.95 -4.74
N GLN A 54 -10.31 5.34 -5.42
CA GLN A 54 -10.31 5.56 -6.88
C GLN A 54 -10.65 4.30 -7.68
N ARG A 55 -10.60 3.10 -7.05
CA ARG A 55 -11.00 1.82 -7.67
C ARG A 55 -12.51 1.68 -7.89
N GLY A 56 -13.33 2.67 -7.50
CA GLY A 56 -14.78 2.68 -7.71
C GLY A 56 -15.58 1.96 -6.63
N TYR A 57 -14.94 1.54 -5.54
CA TYR A 57 -15.59 1.03 -4.34
C TYR A 57 -14.96 1.63 -3.09
N GLN A 58 -15.78 1.76 -2.05
CA GLN A 58 -15.35 2.33 -0.78
C GLN A 58 -14.67 1.26 0.08
N TYR A 59 -13.42 1.51 0.44
CA TYR A 59 -12.69 0.66 1.38
C TYR A 59 -13.26 0.80 2.79
N SER A 60 -13.51 -0.33 3.45
CA SER A 60 -14.14 -0.43 4.77
C SER A 60 -13.23 -1.00 5.86
N GLY A 61 -11.97 -1.33 5.54
CA GLY A 61 -11.03 -1.88 6.51
C GLY A 61 -10.29 -0.83 7.33
N ASP A 62 -9.41 -1.29 8.21
CA ASP A 62 -8.58 -0.43 9.07
C ASP A 62 -7.42 0.16 8.25
N ILE A 63 -7.55 1.44 7.86
CA ILE A 63 -6.53 2.13 7.07
C ILE A 63 -5.20 2.30 7.82
N GLU A 64 -5.19 2.28 9.15
CA GLU A 64 -3.96 2.48 9.94
C GLU A 64 -3.04 1.27 9.80
N LYS A 65 -3.62 0.07 9.83
CA LYS A 65 -2.91 -1.21 9.65
C LYS A 65 -2.66 -1.58 8.19
N GLU A 66 -3.32 -0.89 7.27
CA GLU A 66 -3.22 -1.22 5.85
C GLU A 66 -1.83 -0.94 5.26
N ARG A 67 -1.39 -1.77 4.31
CA ARG A 67 -0.19 -1.50 3.51
C ARG A 67 -0.32 -2.09 2.12
N VAL A 68 0.49 -1.57 1.20
CA VAL A 68 0.59 -2.10 -0.14
C VAL A 68 1.53 -3.31 -0.14
N VAL A 69 1.00 -4.48 -0.49
CA VAL A 69 1.78 -5.68 -0.77
C VAL A 69 2.16 -5.68 -2.24
N ARG A 70 3.45 -5.72 -2.56
CA ARG A 70 3.87 -5.70 -3.98
C ARG A 70 3.66 -7.07 -4.63
N LEU A 71 3.48 -7.06 -5.95
CA LEU A 71 3.39 -8.31 -6.72
C LEU A 71 4.59 -9.25 -6.47
N GLY A 72 5.80 -8.70 -6.40
CA GLY A 72 7.00 -9.49 -6.13
C GLY A 72 7.01 -10.12 -4.74
N GLU A 73 6.47 -9.41 -3.74
CA GLU A 73 6.35 -9.89 -2.38
C GLU A 73 5.32 -11.02 -2.28
N LEU A 74 4.13 -10.84 -2.87
CA LEU A 74 3.10 -11.87 -2.93
C LEU A 74 3.58 -13.12 -3.69
N ALA A 75 4.29 -12.93 -4.80
CA ALA A 75 4.86 -14.02 -5.59
C ALA A 75 5.88 -14.86 -4.79
N LEU A 76 6.74 -14.20 -4.01
CA LEU A 76 7.69 -14.87 -3.11
C LEU A 76 6.96 -15.63 -2.01
N HIS A 77 5.99 -15.00 -1.35
CA HIS A 77 5.18 -15.62 -0.30
C HIS A 77 4.49 -16.90 -0.78
N LEU A 78 3.87 -16.85 -1.96
CA LEU A 78 3.13 -17.97 -2.53
C LEU A 78 4.03 -19.00 -3.25
N LYS A 79 5.33 -18.73 -3.41
CA LYS A 79 6.24 -19.53 -4.24
C LYS A 79 5.66 -19.76 -5.65
N ARG A 80 5.24 -18.67 -6.28
CA ARG A 80 4.64 -18.63 -7.63
C ARG A 80 5.28 -17.55 -8.49
N SER A 81 5.16 -17.68 -9.80
CA SER A 81 5.64 -16.64 -10.73
C SER A 81 4.70 -15.43 -10.71
N LYS A 82 5.25 -14.24 -11.01
CA LYS A 82 4.45 -13.00 -11.15
C LYS A 82 3.35 -13.14 -12.20
N SER A 83 3.62 -13.84 -13.30
CA SER A 83 2.64 -14.10 -14.36
C SER A 83 1.46 -14.92 -13.86
N HIS A 84 1.71 -15.93 -13.04
CA HIS A 84 0.63 -16.71 -12.41
C HIS A 84 -0.25 -15.84 -11.51
N ILE A 85 0.36 -14.95 -10.71
CA ILE A 85 -0.40 -14.02 -9.87
C ILE A 85 -1.27 -13.09 -10.72
N TYR A 86 -0.75 -12.52 -11.81
CA TYR A 86 -1.55 -11.71 -12.73
C TYR A 86 -2.72 -12.48 -13.34
N GLU A 87 -2.50 -13.73 -13.72
CA GLU A 87 -3.56 -14.60 -14.24
C GLU A 87 -4.68 -14.79 -13.20
N GLN A 88 -4.33 -14.99 -11.92
CA GLN A 88 -5.32 -15.12 -10.84
C GLN A 88 -6.07 -13.82 -10.58
N VAL A 89 -5.44 -12.66 -10.74
CA VAL A 89 -6.13 -11.36 -10.68
C VAL A 89 -7.13 -11.22 -11.82
N ASN A 90 -6.73 -11.55 -13.05
CA ASN A 90 -7.61 -11.46 -14.23
C ASN A 90 -8.80 -12.44 -14.14
N LYS A 91 -8.62 -13.58 -13.47
CA LYS A 91 -9.68 -14.56 -13.18
C LYS A 91 -10.61 -14.14 -12.03
N GLY A 92 -10.30 -13.06 -11.32
CA GLY A 92 -11.04 -12.63 -10.13
C GLY A 92 -10.78 -13.47 -8.88
N THR A 93 -9.81 -14.40 -8.93
CA THR A 93 -9.41 -15.20 -7.76
C THR A 93 -8.68 -14.35 -6.74
N LEU A 94 -7.86 -13.39 -7.18
CA LEU A 94 -7.18 -12.41 -6.32
C LEU A 94 -7.80 -11.02 -6.47
N PRO A 95 -7.76 -10.17 -5.44
CA PRO A 95 -8.27 -8.81 -5.50
C PRO A 95 -7.53 -7.97 -6.56
N PRO A 96 -8.19 -6.92 -7.08
CA PRO A 96 -7.58 -6.03 -8.06
C PRO A 96 -6.46 -5.20 -7.43
N LEU A 97 -5.45 -4.85 -8.25
CA LEU A 97 -4.36 -4.01 -7.79
C LEU A 97 -4.84 -2.57 -7.51
N VAL A 98 -4.32 -1.98 -6.44
CA VAL A 98 -4.33 -0.52 -6.22
C VAL A 98 -3.15 0.07 -6.95
N THR A 99 -3.36 1.19 -7.65
CA THR A 99 -2.29 1.99 -8.23
C THR A 99 -2.23 3.35 -7.54
N ILE A 100 -1.08 3.64 -6.96
CA ILE A 100 -0.80 4.87 -6.22
C ILE A 100 0.26 5.66 -7.02
N GLY A 101 -0.22 6.58 -7.84
CA GLY A 101 0.62 7.25 -8.84
C GLY A 101 1.32 6.27 -9.78
N ASN A 102 2.41 6.70 -10.42
CA ASN A 102 3.02 5.92 -11.52
C ASN A 102 3.93 4.77 -11.06
N ARG A 103 4.27 4.69 -9.76
CA ARG A 103 5.32 3.77 -9.26
C ARG A 103 4.87 2.84 -8.15
N ALA A 104 3.67 3.03 -7.60
CA ALA A 104 3.20 2.24 -6.46
C ALA A 104 1.94 1.45 -6.79
N SER A 105 2.10 0.36 -7.53
CA SER A 105 1.05 -0.64 -7.74
C SER A 105 1.28 -1.89 -6.89
N GLY A 106 0.21 -2.41 -6.31
CA GLY A 106 0.21 -3.62 -5.49
C GLY A 106 -1.18 -3.95 -4.98
N PHE A 107 -1.26 -4.75 -3.94
CA PHE A 107 -2.53 -5.17 -3.33
C PHE A 107 -2.67 -4.56 -1.93
N LEU A 108 -3.89 -4.44 -1.44
CA LEU A 108 -4.10 -4.18 -0.03
C LEU A 108 -3.80 -5.44 0.78
N LEU A 109 -3.09 -5.28 1.89
CA LEU A 109 -2.74 -6.37 2.81
C LEU A 109 -4.01 -7.04 3.32
N SER A 110 -5.01 -6.27 3.74
CA SER A 110 -6.26 -6.81 4.28
C SER A 110 -7.01 -7.66 3.24
N GLU A 111 -7.16 -7.15 2.02
CA GLU A 111 -7.86 -7.84 0.92
C GLU A 111 -7.15 -9.15 0.54
N ILE A 112 -5.81 -9.12 0.45
CA ILE A 112 -5.04 -10.32 0.15
C ILE A 112 -5.09 -11.32 1.28
N ASN A 113 -4.88 -10.90 2.53
CA ASN A 113 -4.90 -11.81 3.66
C ASN A 113 -6.29 -12.46 3.85
N THR A 114 -7.36 -11.74 3.54
CA THR A 114 -8.72 -12.31 3.51
C THR A 114 -8.80 -13.43 2.48
N LYS A 115 -8.33 -13.17 1.25
CA LYS A 115 -8.36 -14.18 0.18
C LYS A 115 -7.45 -15.38 0.46
N LEU A 116 -6.26 -15.15 1.02
CA LEU A 116 -5.35 -16.22 1.42
C LEU A 116 -5.98 -17.11 2.49
N LEU A 117 -6.64 -16.51 3.48
CA LEU A 117 -7.33 -17.23 4.54
C LEU A 117 -8.48 -18.08 3.98
N GLU A 118 -9.29 -17.55 3.06
CA GLU A 118 -10.34 -18.31 2.36
C GLU A 118 -9.79 -19.53 1.61
N CYS A 119 -8.54 -19.46 1.13
CA CYS A 119 -7.85 -20.55 0.45
C CYS A 119 -7.08 -21.49 1.39
N GLY A 120 -7.13 -21.27 2.72
CA GLY A 120 -6.35 -22.04 3.69
C GLY A 120 -4.83 -21.79 3.63
N LEU A 121 -4.42 -20.62 3.14
CA LEU A 121 -3.02 -20.21 3.01
C LEU A 121 -2.60 -19.28 4.15
N ASN A 122 -1.30 -19.26 4.43
CA ASN A 122 -0.72 -18.38 5.44
C ASN A 122 -0.87 -16.91 5.04
N GLN A 123 -1.13 -16.06 6.03
CA GLN A 123 -1.19 -14.61 5.87
C GLN A 123 0.21 -14.01 5.63
N ILE A 124 0.23 -12.84 5.04
CA ILE A 124 1.42 -11.99 4.89
C ILE A 124 1.50 -11.08 6.13
N GLU A 125 2.70 -10.98 6.72
CA GLU A 125 3.02 -10.09 7.85
C GLU A 125 3.41 -8.68 7.40
#